data_AF-A0A351WJE0-F1
#
_entry.id   AF-A0A351WJE0-F1
#
_cell.length_a   1.000
_cell.length_b   1.000
_cell.length_c   1.000
_cell.angle_alpha   90.00
_cell.angle_beta   90.00
_cell.angle_gamma   90.00
#
_symmetry.space_group_name_H-M   'P 1'
#
loop_
_entity.id
_entity.type
_entity.pdbx_description
1 polymer ?
#
loop_
_entity_poly.entity_id
_entity_poly.type
_entity_poly.pdbx_seq_one_letter_code
_entity_poly.pdbx_strand_id
1 'polypeptide(L)'
;MNCLQAQQKILLEASHELTWIGRRRLSRHLRQCTGCRQQAEDLTTLAAAVRQKPDLAPPLDKFQREQILAFARRQQDRAMRPTRQGLHESFTVTWRPALIYASMSLLLLTGFLLITRPLFKSRDIAQPALAAPEAMAWNDDFDSRYTELGALMASAVYENNASVSEAEASDADTLADELLQMEGSAI
;
A
#
# COMPACT_ATOMS: atom_id res chain seq x y z
N MET A 1 -1.93 11.12 4.30
CA MET A 1 -1.37 10.73 2.97
C MET A 1 -1.36 11.99 2.13
N ASN A 2 -0.22 12.32 1.53
CA ASN A 2 -0.06 13.55 0.77
C ASN A 2 -0.53 13.32 -0.68
N CYS A 3 -0.87 14.40 -1.39
CA CYS A 3 -1.42 14.32 -2.75
C CYS A 3 -0.47 13.58 -3.71
N LEU A 4 0.84 13.81 -3.62
CA LEU A 4 1.85 13.14 -4.47
C LEU A 4 1.85 11.61 -4.29
N GLN A 5 1.75 11.13 -3.04
CA GLN A 5 1.60 9.70 -2.77
C GLN A 5 0.25 9.14 -3.24
N ALA A 6 -0.80 9.95 -3.21
CA ALA A 6 -2.11 9.56 -3.72
C ALA A 6 -2.04 9.36 -5.24
N GLN A 7 -1.39 10.26 -5.97
CA GLN A 7 -1.21 10.19 -7.43
C GLN A 7 -0.52 8.90 -7.87
N GLN A 8 0.61 8.55 -7.24
CA GLN A 8 1.29 7.28 -7.51
C GLN A 8 0.37 6.07 -7.27
N LYS A 9 -0.43 6.10 -6.20
CA LYS A 9 -1.36 5.01 -5.88
C LYS A 9 -2.56 4.94 -6.82
N ILE A 10 -3.00 6.07 -7.39
CA ILE A 10 -4.06 6.08 -8.40
C ILE A 10 -3.59 5.31 -9.64
N LEU A 11 -2.33 5.52 -10.07
CA LEU A 11 -1.73 4.77 -11.17
C LEU A 11 -1.63 3.27 -10.86
N LEU A 12 -1.17 2.91 -9.66
CA LEU A 12 -1.12 1.51 -9.22
C LEU A 12 -2.50 0.86 -9.06
N GLU A 13 -3.55 1.64 -8.78
CA GLU A 13 -4.92 1.12 -8.75
C GLU A 13 -5.44 0.87 -10.17
N ALA A 14 -5.08 1.72 -11.13
CA ALA A 14 -5.38 1.53 -12.55
C ALA A 14 -4.69 0.30 -13.16
N SER A 15 -3.46 -0.02 -12.73
CA SER A 15 -2.74 -1.26 -13.11
C SER A 15 -3.18 -2.51 -12.32
N HIS A 16 -4.10 -2.38 -11.36
CA HIS A 16 -4.53 -3.43 -10.43
C HIS A 16 -3.45 -3.97 -9.48
N GLU A 17 -2.29 -3.34 -9.38
CA GLU A 17 -1.18 -3.74 -8.50
C GLU A 17 -1.32 -3.23 -7.06
N LEU A 18 -2.27 -2.32 -6.80
CA LEU A 18 -2.45 -1.75 -5.47
C LEU A 18 -3.03 -2.78 -4.48
N THR A 19 -2.31 -2.98 -3.37
CA THR A 19 -2.74 -3.85 -2.26
C THR A 19 -4.04 -3.39 -1.60
N TRP A 20 -4.74 -4.30 -0.92
CA TRP A 20 -6.02 -3.98 -0.23
C TRP A 20 -5.90 -2.84 0.78
N ILE A 21 -4.80 -2.81 1.56
CA ILE A 21 -4.52 -1.73 2.52
C ILE A 21 -4.29 -0.41 1.78
N GLY A 22 -3.58 -0.45 0.65
CA GLY A 22 -3.36 0.69 -0.25
C GLY A 22 -4.67 1.28 -0.74
N ARG A 23 -5.57 0.45 -1.29
CA ARG A 23 -6.91 0.85 -1.76
C ARG A 23 -7.74 1.50 -0.65
N ARG A 24 -7.72 0.92 0.56
CA ARG A 24 -8.45 1.50 1.71
C ARG A 24 -7.91 2.88 2.12
N ARG A 25 -6.59 3.09 2.06
CA ARG A 25 -5.99 4.41 2.35
C ARG A 25 -6.27 5.41 1.22
N LEU A 26 -6.18 4.99 -0.04
CA LEU A 26 -6.45 5.83 -1.20
C LEU A 26 -7.92 6.28 -1.23
N SER A 27 -8.87 5.35 -1.11
CA SER A 27 -10.30 5.67 -1.03
C SER A 27 -10.66 6.65 0.09
N ARG A 28 -10.01 6.56 1.27
CA ARG A 28 -10.20 7.55 2.33
C ARG A 28 -9.73 8.94 1.90
N HIS A 29 -8.58 9.02 1.24
CA HIS A 29 -8.02 10.28 0.77
C HIS A 29 -8.86 10.90 -0.35
N LEU A 30 -9.34 10.12 -1.31
CA LEU A 30 -10.20 10.60 -2.40
C LEU A 30 -11.53 11.20 -1.90
N ARG A 31 -12.03 10.74 -0.74
CA ARG A 31 -13.21 11.37 -0.09
C ARG A 31 -12.92 12.75 0.48
N GLN A 32 -11.67 13.04 0.81
CA GLN A 32 -11.25 14.28 1.48
C GLN A 32 -10.63 15.30 0.51
N CYS A 33 -10.01 14.84 -0.58
CA CYS A 33 -9.32 15.68 -1.56
C CYS A 33 -10.03 15.62 -2.92
N THR A 34 -10.70 16.71 -3.29
CA THR A 34 -11.43 16.82 -4.56
C THR A 34 -10.51 16.76 -5.78
N GLY A 35 -9.32 17.37 -5.71
CA GLY A 35 -8.35 17.34 -6.82
C GLY A 35 -7.86 15.94 -7.16
N CYS A 36 -7.53 15.13 -6.15
CA CYS A 36 -7.12 13.73 -6.38
C CYS A 36 -8.29 12.87 -6.88
N ARG A 37 -9.53 13.17 -6.47
CA ARG A 37 -10.73 12.49 -6.97
C ARG A 37 -10.94 12.75 -8.45
N GLN A 38 -10.87 14.02 -8.86
CA GLN A 38 -11.06 14.41 -10.26
C GLN A 38 -9.97 13.78 -11.15
N GLN A 39 -8.71 13.79 -10.70
CA GLN A 39 -7.63 13.13 -11.41
C GLN A 39 -7.86 11.62 -11.59
N ALA A 40 -8.42 10.93 -10.58
CA ALA A 40 -8.77 9.53 -10.71
C ALA A 40 -9.90 9.31 -11.74
N GLU A 41 -10.92 10.17 -11.75
CA GLU A 41 -12.00 10.14 -12.74
C GLU A 41 -11.48 10.38 -14.17
N ASP A 42 -10.61 11.38 -14.35
CA ASP A 42 -9.99 11.68 -15.64
C ASP A 42 -9.19 10.49 -16.19
N LEU A 43 -8.42 9.81 -15.33
CA LEU A 43 -7.70 8.60 -15.73
C LEU A 43 -8.64 7.46 -16.12
N THR A 44 -9.76 7.28 -15.41
CA THR A 44 -10.74 6.26 -15.78
C THR A 44 -11.44 6.56 -17.10
N THR A 45 -11.72 7.83 -17.39
CA THR A 45 -12.34 8.24 -18.67
C THR A 45 -11.36 8.09 -19.83
N LEU A 46 -10.08 8.46 -19.64
CA LEU A 46 -9.01 8.21 -20.60
C LEU A 46 -8.85 6.71 -20.88
N ALA A 47 -8.79 5.88 -19.84
CA ALA A 47 -8.69 4.42 -20.01
C ALA A 47 -9.91 3.85 -20.76
N ALA A 48 -11.10 4.36 -20.50
CA ALA A 48 -12.32 3.96 -21.23
C ALA A 48 -12.27 4.41 -22.70
N ALA A 49 -11.82 5.63 -22.99
CA ALA A 49 -11.68 6.15 -24.35
C ALA A 49 -10.65 5.35 -25.16
N VAL A 50 -9.52 4.96 -24.55
CA VAL A 50 -8.52 4.09 -25.17
C VAL A 50 -9.12 2.72 -25.50
N ARG A 51 -9.90 2.13 -24.58
CA ARG A 51 -10.59 0.84 -24.81
C ARG A 51 -11.65 0.89 -25.90
N GLN A 52 -12.23 2.07 -26.16
CA GLN A 52 -13.26 2.25 -27.19
C GLN A 52 -12.70 2.39 -28.60
N LYS A 53 -11.37 2.48 -28.79
CA LYS A 53 -10.75 2.41 -30.13
C LYS A 53 -10.70 0.94 -30.58
N PRO A 54 -11.58 0.50 -31.49
CA PRO A 54 -11.74 -0.91 -31.82
C PRO A 54 -10.60 -1.45 -32.70
N ASP A 55 -9.77 -0.57 -33.27
CA ASP A 55 -8.77 -0.93 -34.29
C ASP A 55 -7.55 -1.70 -33.77
N LEU A 56 -7.39 -1.84 -32.44
CA LEU A 56 -6.27 -2.60 -31.84
C LEU A 56 -6.68 -3.99 -31.32
N ALA A 57 -7.96 -4.35 -31.35
CA ALA A 57 -8.38 -5.66 -30.88
C ALA A 57 -8.18 -6.69 -32.01
N PRO A 58 -7.33 -7.72 -31.85
CA PRO A 58 -7.27 -8.80 -32.82
C PRO A 58 -8.67 -9.43 -32.94
N PRO A 59 -9.09 -9.81 -34.16
CA PRO A 59 -10.41 -10.39 -34.36
C PRO A 59 -10.54 -11.64 -33.47
N LEU A 60 -11.43 -11.58 -32.48
CA LEU A 60 -11.69 -12.72 -31.61
C LEU A 60 -12.23 -13.88 -32.44
N ASP A 61 -11.55 -15.02 -32.35
CA ASP A 61 -12.00 -16.28 -32.91
C ASP A 61 -13.37 -16.68 -32.34
N LYS A 62 -14.19 -17.39 -33.12
CA LYS A 62 -15.54 -17.83 -32.72
C LYS A 62 -15.50 -18.58 -31.38
N PHE A 63 -14.50 -19.42 -31.19
CA PHE A 63 -14.30 -20.18 -29.95
C PHE A 63 -14.04 -19.26 -28.74
N GLN A 64 -13.25 -18.20 -28.92
CA GLN A 64 -12.97 -17.24 -27.85
C GLN A 64 -14.20 -16.41 -27.48
N ARG A 65 -15.03 -16.02 -28.47
CA ARG A 65 -16.31 -15.35 -28.19
C ARG A 65 -17.27 -16.23 -27.39
N GLU A 66 -17.39 -17.51 -27.75
CA GLU A 66 -18.25 -18.45 -27.03
C GLU A 66 -17.76 -18.66 -25.59
N GLN A 67 -16.45 -18.74 -25.35
CA GLN A 67 -15.90 -18.81 -24.00
C GLN A 67 -16.17 -17.56 -23.16
N ILE A 68 -16.01 -16.37 -23.73
CA ILE A 68 -16.29 -15.11 -23.04
C ILE A 68 -17.78 -15.00 -22.70
N LEU A 69 -18.67 -15.36 -23.64
CA LEU A 69 -20.11 -15.39 -23.40
C LEU A 69 -20.50 -16.42 -22.34
N ALA A 70 -19.88 -17.61 -22.34
CA ALA A 70 -20.10 -18.63 -21.33
C ALA A 70 -19.61 -18.16 -19.94
N PHE A 71 -18.49 -17.45 -19.87
CA PHE A 71 -17.98 -16.88 -18.62
C PHE A 71 -18.89 -15.75 -18.10
N ALA A 72 -19.33 -14.85 -18.98
CA ALA A 72 -20.26 -13.77 -18.64
C ALA A 72 -21.60 -14.30 -18.11
N ARG A 73 -22.16 -15.34 -18.74
CA ARG A 73 -23.38 -16.03 -18.27
C ARG A 73 -23.19 -16.63 -16.88
N ARG A 74 -22.08 -17.34 -16.64
CA ARG A 74 -21.77 -17.90 -15.31
C ARG A 74 -21.63 -16.82 -14.22
N GLN A 75 -21.12 -15.64 -14.55
CA GLN A 75 -21.07 -14.51 -13.61
C GLN A 75 -22.45 -13.90 -13.38
N GLN A 76 -23.27 -13.72 -14.40
CA GLN A 76 -24.66 -13.28 -14.25
C GLN A 76 -25.49 -14.26 -13.41
N ASP A 77 -25.34 -15.57 -13.62
CA ASP A 77 -26.01 -16.60 -12.82
C ASP A 77 -25.58 -16.57 -11.35
N ARG A 78 -24.31 -16.21 -11.07
CA ARG A 78 -23.81 -16.01 -9.70
C ARG A 78 -24.32 -14.70 -9.09
N ALA A 79 -24.52 -13.66 -9.88
CA ALA A 79 -25.08 -12.38 -9.45
C ALA A 79 -26.60 -12.44 -9.22
N MET A 80 -27.32 -13.28 -9.98
CA MET A 80 -28.76 -13.53 -9.83
C MET A 80 -29.09 -14.60 -8.79
N ARG A 81 -28.10 -15.33 -8.27
CA ARG A 81 -28.33 -16.13 -7.05
C ARG A 81 -28.68 -15.15 -5.94
N PRO A 82 -29.84 -15.31 -5.27
CA PRO A 82 -30.20 -14.46 -4.15
C PRO A 82 -29.06 -14.54 -3.13
N THR A 83 -28.32 -13.44 -3.01
CA THR A 83 -27.26 -13.24 -2.05
C THR A 83 -27.83 -13.54 -0.68
N ARG A 84 -27.43 -14.68 -0.10
CA ARG A 84 -27.24 -14.97 1.33
C ARG A 84 -27.72 -13.85 2.28
N GLN A 85 -29.02 -13.58 2.32
CA GLN A 85 -29.60 -12.74 3.38
C GLN A 85 -29.58 -13.49 4.73
N GLY A 86 -29.39 -14.82 4.71
CA GLY A 86 -29.29 -15.65 5.92
C GLY A 86 -27.91 -15.76 6.58
N LEU A 87 -26.83 -15.16 6.05
CA LEU A 87 -25.51 -15.20 6.73
C LEU A 87 -25.21 -13.97 7.60
N HIS A 88 -25.99 -12.88 7.46
CA HIS A 88 -25.83 -11.71 8.33
C HIS A 88 -26.52 -11.88 9.69
N GLU A 89 -27.55 -12.73 9.81
CA GLU A 89 -28.19 -12.98 11.10
C GLU A 89 -27.34 -13.85 12.03
N SER A 90 -26.62 -14.85 11.53
CA SER A 90 -25.83 -15.74 12.40
C SER A 90 -24.55 -15.10 12.96
N PHE A 91 -23.97 -14.11 12.27
CA PHE A 91 -22.76 -13.43 12.74
C PHE A 91 -23.03 -12.35 13.80
N THR A 92 -24.23 -11.78 13.84
CA THR A 92 -24.58 -10.77 14.86
C THR A 92 -25.00 -11.41 16.20
N VAL A 93 -25.55 -12.62 16.16
CA VAL A 93 -26.04 -13.33 17.35
C VAL A 93 -24.90 -13.85 18.24
N THR A 94 -23.77 -14.24 17.66
CA THR A 94 -22.61 -14.78 18.42
C THR A 94 -21.72 -13.71 19.04
N TRP A 95 -21.67 -12.49 18.48
CA TRP A 95 -20.80 -11.41 18.98
C TRP A 95 -21.46 -10.50 20.02
N ARG A 96 -22.80 -10.46 20.05
CA ARG A 96 -23.57 -9.73 21.08
C ARG A 96 -23.24 -10.13 22.52
N PRO A 97 -23.17 -11.43 22.91
CA PRO A 97 -22.79 -11.77 24.27
C PRO A 97 -21.36 -11.34 24.60
N ALA A 98 -20.42 -11.46 23.66
CA ALA A 98 -19.03 -11.06 23.88
C ALA A 98 -18.88 -9.56 24.19
N LEU A 99 -19.65 -8.70 23.53
CA LEU A 99 -19.67 -7.26 23.83
C LEU A 99 -20.28 -6.94 25.19
N ILE A 100 -21.32 -7.69 25.61
CA ILE A 100 -21.93 -7.53 26.93
C ILE A 100 -20.91 -7.91 28.01
N TYR A 101 -20.24 -9.07 27.90
CA TYR A 101 -19.20 -9.48 28.86
C TYR A 101 -18.00 -8.53 28.88
N ALA A 102 -17.59 -8.00 27.73
CA ALA A 102 -16.53 -7.00 27.66
C ALA A 102 -16.90 -5.71 28.39
N SER A 103 -18.12 -5.19 28.21
CA SER A 103 -18.58 -4.00 28.92
C SER A 103 -18.72 -4.22 30.42
N MET A 104 -19.25 -5.39 30.84
CA MET A 104 -19.42 -5.73 32.25
C MET A 104 -18.08 -5.93 32.96
N SER A 105 -17.12 -6.60 32.33
CA SER A 105 -15.77 -6.78 32.88
C SER A 105 -15.04 -5.44 33.01
N LEU A 106 -15.20 -4.54 32.04
CA LEU A 106 -14.61 -3.20 32.11
C LEU A 106 -15.20 -2.39 33.27
N LEU A 107 -16.52 -2.43 33.46
CA LEU A 107 -17.20 -1.81 34.61
C LEU A 107 -16.72 -2.37 35.95
N LEU A 108 -16.62 -3.70 36.07
CA LEU A 108 -16.10 -4.36 37.27
C LEU A 108 -14.65 -3.95 37.55
N LEU A 109 -13.81 -3.86 36.52
CA LEU A 109 -12.41 -3.48 36.65
C LEU A 109 -12.27 -2.01 37.07
N THR A 110 -13.06 -1.10 36.49
CA THR A 110 -13.12 0.30 36.96
C THR A 110 -13.63 0.42 38.40
N GLY A 111 -14.67 -0.33 38.78
CA GLY A 111 -15.18 -0.34 40.14
C GLY A 111 -14.14 -0.88 41.14
N PHE A 112 -13.47 -1.98 40.78
CA PHE A 112 -12.39 -2.57 41.56
C PHE A 112 -11.22 -1.60 41.73
N LEU A 113 -10.81 -0.89 40.67
CA LEU A 113 -9.78 0.13 40.75
C LEU A 113 -10.17 1.29 41.65
N LEU A 114 -11.44 1.73 41.64
CA LEU A 114 -11.91 2.79 42.53
C LEU A 114 -11.92 2.36 44.01
N ILE A 115 -12.32 1.12 44.29
CA ILE A 115 -12.33 0.56 45.66
C ILE A 115 -10.91 0.30 46.18
N THR A 116 -10.01 -0.14 45.31
CA THR A 116 -8.61 -0.44 45.69
C THR A 116 -7.70 0.78 45.66
N ARG A 117 -8.06 1.85 44.93
CA ARG A 117 -7.31 3.11 44.90
C ARG A 117 -6.91 3.67 46.29
N PRO A 118 -7.81 3.72 47.29
CA PRO A 118 -7.43 4.20 48.63
C PRO A 118 -6.43 3.30 49.34
N LEU A 119 -6.37 2.00 49.02
CA LEU A 119 -5.41 1.05 49.61
C LEU A 119 -4.00 1.23 49.06
N PHE A 120 -3.85 1.74 47.83
CA PHE A 120 -2.55 2.00 47.20
C PHE A 120 -2.05 3.44 47.41
N LYS A 121 -2.86 4.34 47.96
CA LYS A 121 -2.51 5.76 48.14
C LYS A 121 -1.62 6.03 49.36
N SER A 122 -1.22 5.01 50.13
CA SER A 122 -0.46 5.16 51.38
C SER A 122 0.97 4.60 51.32
N ARG A 123 1.48 4.21 50.15
CA ARG A 123 2.90 3.92 49.99
C ARG A 123 3.56 5.07 49.25
N ASP A 124 3.79 6.15 49.98
CA ASP A 124 4.85 7.09 49.68
C ASP A 124 6.17 6.29 49.72
N ILE A 125 6.49 5.66 48.59
CA ILE A 125 7.84 5.23 48.32
C ILE A 125 8.60 6.54 48.23
N ALA A 126 9.28 6.90 49.33
CA ALA A 126 10.27 7.95 49.34
C ALA A 126 11.13 7.76 48.08
N GLN A 127 10.95 8.65 47.11
CA GLN A 127 11.77 8.65 45.92
C GLN A 127 13.21 8.77 46.43
N PRO A 128 14.08 7.75 46.25
CA PRO A 128 15.49 7.98 46.46
C PRO A 128 15.85 9.14 45.54
N ALA A 129 16.38 10.22 46.12
CA ALA A 129 16.81 11.40 45.39
C ALA A 129 17.57 10.91 44.15
N LEU A 130 16.95 11.06 42.98
CA LEU A 130 17.60 10.75 41.72
C LEU A 130 18.84 11.64 41.70
N ALA A 131 20.00 11.00 41.83
CA ALA A 131 21.27 11.60 41.46
C ALA A 131 21.03 12.32 40.12
N ALA A 132 21.47 13.58 40.06
CA ALA A 132 21.32 14.44 38.90
C ALA A 132 21.54 13.60 37.65
N PRO A 133 20.64 13.67 36.64
CA PRO A 133 20.85 12.94 35.41
C PRO A 133 22.24 13.34 34.92
N GLU A 134 23.17 12.38 34.97
CA GLU A 134 24.38 12.45 34.17
C GLU A 134 23.84 12.73 32.78
N ALA A 135 24.00 13.99 32.35
CA ALA A 135 23.74 14.39 31.00
C ALA A 135 24.52 13.39 30.18
N MET A 136 23.80 12.52 29.48
CA MET A 136 24.38 11.60 28.53
C MET A 136 25.19 12.47 27.59
N ALA A 137 26.49 12.58 27.88
CA ALA A 137 27.39 13.46 27.17
C ALA A 137 27.34 12.95 25.74
N TRP A 138 26.79 13.78 24.86
CA TRP A 138 26.80 13.53 23.43
C TRP A 138 28.27 13.35 23.08
N ASN A 139 28.69 12.10 22.92
CA ASN A 139 30.09 11.79 22.76
C ASN A 139 30.47 12.20 21.35
N ASP A 140 31.48 13.05 21.19
CA ASP A 140 31.98 13.49 19.88
C ASP A 140 32.37 12.30 18.98
N ASP A 141 32.62 11.12 19.56
CA ASP A 141 32.83 9.85 18.85
C ASP A 141 31.59 9.38 18.03
N PHE A 142 30.39 9.85 18.36
CA PHE A 142 29.18 9.49 17.63
C PHE A 142 29.06 10.30 16.32
N ASP A 143 29.41 11.59 16.35
CA ASP A 143 29.39 12.45 15.17
C ASP A 143 30.44 12.03 14.14
N SER A 144 31.65 11.64 14.59
CA SER A 144 32.70 11.13 13.70
C SER A 144 32.24 9.88 12.95
N ARG A 145 31.67 8.89 13.66
CA ARG A 145 31.14 7.66 13.07
C ARG A 145 29.98 7.91 12.12
N TYR A 146 29.12 8.89 12.40
CA TYR A 146 28.01 9.22 11.52
C TYR A 146 28.49 9.85 10.21
N THR A 147 29.52 10.71 10.27
CA THR A 147 30.14 11.28 9.07
C THR A 147 30.88 10.25 8.23
N GLU A 148 31.57 9.30 8.86
CA GLU A 148 32.23 8.19 8.17
C GLU A 148 31.22 7.27 7.48
N LEU A 149 30.11 6.94 8.15
CA LEU A 149 29.02 6.16 7.55
C LEU A 149 28.39 6.89 6.35
N GLY A 150 28.21 8.22 6.46
CA GLY A 150 27.72 9.05 5.36
C GLY A 150 28.66 9.04 4.15
N ALA A 151 29.98 9.10 4.38
CA ALA A 151 30.98 9.03 3.31
C ALA A 151 30.99 7.67 2.60
N LEU A 152 30.90 6.57 3.36
CA LEU A 152 30.82 5.21 2.80
C LEU A 152 29.54 4.99 1.99
N MET A 153 28.40 5.53 2.43
CA MET A 153 27.16 5.44 1.65
C MET A 153 27.23 6.28 0.38
N ALA A 154 27.85 7.46 0.42
CA ALA A 154 28.00 8.32 -0.75
C ALA A 154 28.90 7.67 -1.82
N SER A 155 30.00 7.01 -1.42
CA SER A 155 30.89 6.31 -2.36
C SER A 155 30.20 5.11 -3.01
N ALA A 156 29.44 4.32 -2.23
CA ALA A 156 28.69 3.17 -2.74
C ALA A 156 27.63 3.57 -3.78
N VAL A 157 26.96 4.71 -3.57
CA VAL A 157 25.99 5.23 -4.56
C VAL A 157 26.69 5.69 -5.84
N TYR A 158 27.88 6.30 -5.73
CA TYR A 158 28.65 6.75 -6.89
C TYR A 158 29.17 5.60 -7.74
N GLU A 159 29.73 4.56 -7.12
CA GLU A 159 30.20 3.35 -7.82
C GLU A 159 29.04 2.61 -8.51
N ASN A 160 27.88 2.51 -7.86
CA ASN A 160 26.73 1.82 -8.42
C ASN A 160 26.09 2.59 -9.60
N ASN A 161 26.13 3.93 -9.57
CA ASN A 161 25.66 4.73 -10.71
C ASN A 161 26.64 4.70 -11.89
N ALA A 162 27.96 4.62 -11.62
CA ALA A 162 28.97 4.51 -12.67
C ALA A 162 28.85 3.18 -13.43
N SER A 163 28.67 2.06 -12.71
CA SER A 163 28.53 0.74 -13.33
C SER A 163 27.24 0.59 -14.16
N VAL A 164 26.14 1.24 -13.73
CA VAL A 164 24.90 1.27 -14.51
C VAL A 164 25.04 2.10 -15.79
N SER A 165 25.77 3.23 -15.73
CA SER A 165 25.99 4.07 -16.91
C SER A 165 26.87 3.41 -17.98
N GLU A 166 27.85 2.59 -17.59
CA GLU A 166 28.69 1.85 -18.55
C GLU A 166 27.93 0.67 -19.18
N ALA A 167 27.07 0.00 -18.42
CA ALA A 167 26.22 -1.08 -18.93
C ALA A 167 25.20 -0.57 -19.96
N GLU A 168 24.53 0.57 -19.68
CA GLU A 168 23.55 1.15 -20.61
C GLU A 168 24.19 1.66 -21.91
N ALA A 169 25.42 2.17 -21.87
CA ALA A 169 26.14 2.60 -23.07
C ALA A 169 26.55 1.40 -23.96
N SER A 170 26.99 0.30 -23.35
CA SER A 170 27.37 -0.93 -24.08
C SER A 170 26.18 -1.62 -24.74
N ASP A 171 25.00 -1.61 -24.10
CA ASP A 171 23.78 -2.21 -24.64
C ASP A 171 23.19 -1.41 -25.81
N ALA A 172 23.34 -0.07 -25.79
CA ALA A 172 22.87 0.78 -26.88
C ALA A 172 23.68 0.58 -28.17
N ASP A 173 25.00 0.45 -28.06
CA ASP A 173 25.89 0.25 -29.22
C ASP A 173 25.71 -1.14 -29.85
N THR A 174 25.52 -2.19 -29.04
CA THR A 174 25.26 -3.55 -29.54
C THR A 174 23.91 -3.66 -30.26
N LEU A 175 22.89 -2.98 -29.75
CA LEU A 175 21.55 -2.98 -30.36
C LEU A 175 21.52 -2.20 -31.68
N ALA A 176 22.32 -1.14 -31.81
CA ALA A 176 22.50 -0.40 -33.06
C ALA A 176 23.20 -1.26 -34.14
N ASP A 177 24.20 -2.05 -33.76
CA ASP A 177 24.95 -2.90 -34.68
C ASP A 177 24.10 -4.09 -35.18
N GLU A 178 23.27 -4.70 -34.31
CA GLU A 178 22.29 -5.73 -34.72
C GLU A 178 21.25 -5.19 -35.71
N LEU A 179 20.75 -3.97 -35.51
CA LEU A 179 19.79 -3.34 -36.43
C LEU A 179 20.38 -3.09 -37.82
N LEU A 180 21.62 -2.61 -37.88
CA LEU A 180 22.36 -2.43 -39.14
C LEU A 180 22.62 -3.76 -39.87
N GLN A 181 22.92 -4.82 -39.12
CA GLN A 181 23.16 -6.14 -39.70
C GLN A 181 21.86 -6.76 -40.27
N MET A 182 20.72 -6.54 -39.60
CA MET A 182 19.41 -6.95 -40.12
C MET A 182 19.02 -6.19 -41.40
N GLU A 183 19.24 -4.87 -41.47
CA GLU A 183 18.97 -4.09 -42.69
C GLU A 183 19.90 -4.45 -43.87
N GLY A 184 21.19 -4.71 -43.60
CA GLY A 184 22.16 -5.07 -44.63
C GLY A 184 21.97 -6.47 -45.22
N SER A 185 21.38 -7.41 -44.47
CA SER A 185 21.14 -8.79 -44.91
C SER A 185 19.86 -8.99 -45.74
N ALA A 186 19.06 -7.94 -45.89
CA ALA A 186 17.78 -7.95 -46.60
C ALA A 186 17.87 -7.56 -48.10
N ILE A 187 19.08 -7.43 -48.65
CA ILE A 187 19.37 -7.13 -50.06
C ILE A 187 20.04 -8.32 -50.72
#